data_AF-A0AAW2SY09-F1
#
_entry.id   AF-A0AAW2SY09-F1
#
_cell.length_a   1.000
_cell.length_b   1.000
_cell.length_c   1.000
_cell.angle_alpha   90.00
_cell.angle_beta   90.00
_cell.angle_gamma   90.00
#
_symmetry.space_group_name_H-M   'P 1'
#
loop_
_entity.id
_entity.type
_entity.pdbx_description
1 polymer ?
#
loop_
_entity_poly.entity_id
_entity_poly.type
_entity_poly.pdbx_seq_one_letter_code
_entity_poly.pdbx_strand_id
1 'polypeptide(L)'
;MRYLSGHNSNTRCRPAPHGSASWAGYSSVSLFQAPHHGSFAPPSPYSHAPPGPPPNPHGRKKAVIIGISYKFSRHELKGCINDAKCMKYLLTNRFHFPESSIVMLTGKTIRKD
;
A
#
# COMPACT_ATOMS: atom_id res chain seq x y z
N MET A 1 39.94 7.97 -15.11
CA MET A 1 39.28 6.66 -15.30
C MET A 1 38.05 6.83 -16.17
N ARG A 2 38.03 6.20 -17.34
CA ARG A 2 36.82 6.04 -18.17
C ARG A 2 36.16 4.73 -17.75
N TYR A 3 34.87 4.74 -17.42
CA TYR A 3 34.05 3.53 -17.36
C TYR A 3 33.18 3.51 -18.62
N LEU A 4 33.30 2.43 -19.38
CA LEU A 4 32.47 2.13 -20.55
C LEU A 4 31.16 1.45 -20.12
N SER A 5 30.09 1.86 -20.78
CA SER A 5 28.88 1.14 -21.22
C SER A 5 28.37 -0.05 -20.40
N GLY A 6 27.11 0.06 -19.95
CA GLY A 6 26.27 -1.06 -19.56
C GLY A 6 24.81 -0.75 -19.93
N HIS A 7 24.26 -1.53 -20.84
CA HIS A 7 22.98 -1.32 -21.51
C HIS A 7 21.76 -1.25 -20.57
N ASN A 8 20.82 -0.40 -20.96
CA ASN A 8 19.42 -0.38 -20.54
C ASN A 8 18.68 -1.57 -21.16
N SER A 9 18.28 -2.52 -20.32
CA SER A 9 17.35 -3.58 -20.70
C SER A 9 16.33 -3.79 -19.59
N ASN A 10 15.20 -3.09 -19.73
CA ASN A 10 13.84 -3.60 -19.52
C ASN A 10 13.70 -4.69 -18.44
N THR A 11 13.75 -4.30 -17.15
CA THR A 11 13.37 -5.19 -16.04
C THR A 11 11.85 -5.26 -15.93
N ARG A 12 11.24 -6.09 -16.78
CA ARG A 12 9.86 -6.54 -16.59
C ARG A 12 9.81 -7.37 -15.31
N CYS A 13 9.28 -6.81 -14.23
CA CYS A 13 8.94 -7.55 -13.02
C CYS A 13 8.03 -8.73 -13.39
N ARG A 14 8.47 -9.95 -13.09
CA ARG A 14 7.62 -11.14 -13.15
C ARG A 14 6.49 -10.98 -12.11
N PRO A 15 5.23 -11.34 -12.43
CA PRO A 15 4.22 -11.48 -11.40
C PRO A 15 4.63 -12.62 -10.45
N ALA A 16 4.51 -12.38 -9.15
CA ALA A 16 4.71 -13.40 -8.13
C ALA A 16 3.73 -14.56 -8.34
N PRO A 17 4.13 -15.83 -8.10
CA PRO A 17 3.15 -16.90 -8.00
C PRO A 17 2.19 -16.57 -6.87
N HIS A 18 0.89 -16.68 -7.14
CA HIS A 18 -0.17 -16.54 -6.15
C HIS A 18 -0.03 -17.65 -5.10
N GLY A 19 0.78 -17.42 -4.08
CA GLY A 19 0.78 -18.20 -2.85
C GLY A 19 -0.25 -17.61 -1.90
N SER A 20 -1.47 -18.13 -1.93
CA SER A 20 -2.47 -17.87 -0.90
C SER A 20 -1.99 -18.48 0.42
N ALA A 21 -1.32 -17.67 1.24
CA ALA A 21 -1.04 -17.99 2.63
C ALA A 21 -2.35 -17.98 3.43
N SER A 22 -3.02 -19.13 3.50
CA SER A 22 -4.12 -19.34 4.44
C SER A 22 -3.54 -19.81 5.77
N TRP A 23 -3.62 -18.94 6.76
CA TRP A 23 -3.31 -19.19 8.16
C TRP A 23 -4.46 -19.99 8.80
N ALA A 24 -4.72 -21.21 8.31
CA ALA A 24 -5.67 -22.09 8.98
C ALA A 24 -4.97 -22.74 10.18
N GLY A 25 -5.30 -22.23 11.37
CA GLY A 25 -4.88 -22.76 12.65
C GLY A 25 -5.26 -24.23 12.84
N TYR A 26 -4.33 -24.94 13.49
CA TYR A 26 -4.56 -25.99 14.48
C TYR A 26 -6.03 -26.26 14.83
N SER A 27 -6.51 -27.48 14.58
CA SER A 27 -7.39 -28.23 15.51
C SER A 27 -7.48 -29.70 15.10
N SER A 28 -6.89 -30.53 15.96
CA SER A 28 -7.33 -31.85 16.41
C SER A 28 -7.95 -32.84 15.40
N VAL A 29 -7.22 -33.95 15.24
CA VAL A 29 -7.70 -35.31 14.99
C VAL A 29 -9.20 -35.56 15.24
N SER A 30 -9.87 -36.15 14.26
CA SER A 30 -11.00 -37.06 14.45
C SER A 30 -11.14 -37.92 13.20
N LEU A 31 -10.55 -39.13 13.24
CA LEU A 31 -11.00 -40.25 12.42
C LEU A 31 -12.45 -40.53 12.82
N PHE A 32 -13.40 -40.45 11.89
CA PHE A 32 -14.58 -41.31 11.74
C PHE A 32 -15.46 -40.73 10.62
N GLN A 33 -15.44 -41.39 9.46
CA GLN A 33 -16.30 -41.07 8.33
C GLN A 33 -17.60 -41.86 8.49
N ALA A 34 -18.71 -41.16 8.75
CA ALA A 34 -20.06 -41.73 8.87
C ALA A 34 -20.88 -41.44 7.59
N PRO A 35 -21.86 -42.30 7.24
CA PRO A 35 -22.44 -42.36 5.90
C PRO A 35 -23.41 -41.20 5.61
N HIS A 36 -23.60 -40.99 4.32
CA HIS A 36 -24.35 -39.91 3.68
C HIS A 36 -25.81 -39.83 4.16
N HIS A 37 -26.15 -38.79 4.92
CA HIS A 37 -27.53 -38.34 5.11
C HIS A 37 -27.64 -36.92 4.54
N GLY A 38 -28.36 -36.80 3.43
CA GLY A 38 -28.64 -35.54 2.75
C GLY A 38 -29.38 -34.58 3.65
N SER A 39 -28.64 -33.70 4.31
CA SER A 39 -29.17 -32.62 5.13
C SER A 39 -29.28 -31.39 4.23
N PHE A 40 -30.50 -31.08 3.79
CA PHE A 40 -30.81 -29.79 3.17
C PHE A 40 -30.60 -28.70 4.23
N ALA A 41 -29.45 -28.03 4.20
CA ALA A 41 -29.28 -26.79 4.94
C ALA A 41 -30.28 -25.75 4.37
N PRO A 42 -31.05 -25.04 5.21
CA PRO A 42 -31.94 -24.00 4.72
C PRO A 42 -31.10 -22.93 4.00
N PRO A 43 -31.55 -22.43 2.83
CA PRO A 43 -30.84 -21.36 2.14
C PRO A 43 -30.74 -20.14 3.06
N SER A 44 -29.53 -19.63 3.24
CA SER A 44 -29.31 -18.42 4.05
C SER A 44 -30.17 -17.29 3.48
N PRO A 45 -31.02 -16.63 4.30
CA PRO A 45 -31.89 -15.54 3.85
C PRO A 45 -31.11 -14.32 3.33
N TYR A 46 -29.79 -14.28 3.54
CA TYR A 46 -28.88 -13.25 3.06
C TYR A 46 -28.38 -13.47 1.63
N SER A 47 -28.84 -14.51 0.93
CA SER A 47 -28.42 -14.81 -0.45
C SER A 47 -28.93 -13.79 -1.49
N HIS A 48 -29.81 -12.86 -1.08
CA HIS A 48 -30.42 -11.85 -1.95
C HIS A 48 -29.98 -10.41 -1.65
N ALA A 49 -28.92 -10.21 -0.86
CA ALA A 49 -28.34 -8.88 -0.73
C ALA A 49 -27.79 -8.45 -2.11
N PRO A 50 -28.17 -7.27 -2.64
CA PRO A 50 -27.58 -6.74 -3.86
C PRO A 50 -26.05 -6.72 -3.71
N PRO A 51 -25.27 -7.08 -4.75
CA PRO A 51 -23.84 -6.93 -4.72
C PRO A 51 -23.50 -5.50 -4.29
N GLY A 52 -22.75 -5.36 -3.19
CA GLY A 52 -22.27 -4.06 -2.75
C GLY A 52 -21.43 -3.41 -3.86
N PRO A 53 -21.25 -2.08 -3.83
CA PRO A 53 -20.40 -1.41 -4.80
C PRO A 53 -19.02 -2.08 -4.84
N PRO A 54 -18.44 -2.27 -6.04
CA PRO A 54 -17.15 -2.93 -6.17
C PRO A 54 -16.09 -2.17 -5.36
N PRO A 55 -15.12 -2.89 -4.76
CA PRO A 55 -14.04 -2.24 -4.03
C PRO A 55 -13.31 -1.28 -4.96
N ASN A 56 -12.98 -0.09 -4.44
CA ASN A 56 -12.24 0.90 -5.22
C ASN A 56 -10.94 0.25 -5.73
N PRO A 57 -10.69 0.23 -7.05
CA PRO A 57 -9.50 -0.41 -7.62
C PRO A 57 -8.19 0.18 -7.07
N HIS A 58 -8.24 1.39 -6.49
CA HIS A 58 -7.10 2.08 -5.90
C HIS A 58 -7.00 1.94 -4.38
N GLY A 59 -7.92 1.23 -3.72
CA GLY A 59 -7.93 1.02 -2.28
C GLY A 59 -7.83 2.31 -1.45
N ARG A 60 -7.39 2.17 -0.19
CA ARG A 60 -7.16 3.30 0.71
C ARG A 60 -5.76 3.89 0.46
N LYS A 61 -5.72 5.11 -0.05
CA LYS A 61 -4.49 5.83 -0.35
C LYS A 61 -3.95 6.53 0.90
N LYS A 62 -2.64 6.43 1.15
CA LYS A 62 -1.90 7.08 2.26
C LYS A 62 -0.50 7.44 1.79
N ALA A 63 0.02 8.60 2.18
CA ALA A 63 1.37 9.03 1.81
C ALA A 63 2.09 9.75 2.95
N VAL A 64 3.41 9.61 2.99
CA VAL A 64 4.30 10.44 3.80
C VAL A 64 5.27 11.12 2.85
N ILE A 65 5.42 12.43 2.97
CA ILE A 65 6.31 13.25 2.17
C ILE A 65 7.33 13.89 3.10
N ILE A 66 8.62 13.74 2.78
CA ILE A 66 9.71 14.25 3.60
C ILE A 66 10.52 15.25 2.79
N GLY A 67 10.67 16.48 3.31
CA GLY A 67 11.48 17.53 2.71
C GLY A 67 12.56 18.00 3.69
N ILE A 68 13.81 17.59 3.47
CA ILE A 68 14.95 17.94 4.33
C ILE A 68 15.91 18.82 3.55
N SER A 69 16.05 20.06 3.98
CA SER A 69 17.00 21.01 3.40
C SER A 69 18.32 21.12 4.18
N TYR A 70 18.48 20.41 5.31
CA TYR A 70 19.65 20.51 6.19
C TYR A 70 20.11 21.96 6.44
N LYS A 71 19.15 22.86 6.72
CA LYS A 71 19.43 24.27 7.00
C LYS A 71 20.48 24.39 8.09
N PHE A 72 21.39 25.36 7.95
CA PHE A 72 22.49 25.61 8.90
C PHE A 72 23.55 24.49 8.96
N SER A 73 23.62 23.64 7.94
CA SER A 73 24.71 22.67 7.79
C SER A 73 25.62 23.04 6.61
N ARG A 74 26.86 22.53 6.62
CA ARG A 74 27.82 22.68 5.52
C ARG A 74 27.33 22.13 4.16
N HIS A 75 26.31 21.28 4.15
CA HIS A 75 25.76 20.66 2.94
C HIS A 75 24.26 20.98 2.80
N GLU A 76 23.89 22.24 3.03
CA GLU A 76 22.51 22.70 2.88
C GLU A 76 21.97 22.45 1.47
N LEU A 77 20.80 21.82 1.39
CA LEU A 77 20.10 21.52 0.14
C LEU A 77 19.03 22.57 -0.13
N LYS A 78 19.06 23.15 -1.32
CA LYS A 78 18.02 24.05 -1.83
C LYS A 78 16.94 23.23 -2.54
N GLY A 79 15.70 23.70 -2.51
CA GLY A 79 14.60 23.12 -3.28
C GLY A 79 13.82 21.98 -2.61
N CYS A 80 14.41 21.19 -1.71
CA CYS A 80 13.75 19.97 -1.17
C CYS A 80 12.37 20.22 -0.51
N ILE A 81 12.17 21.37 0.14
CA ILE A 81 10.87 21.74 0.72
C ILE A 81 9.85 22.08 -0.39
N ASN A 82 10.30 22.68 -1.48
CA ASN A 82 9.44 22.93 -2.64
C ASN A 82 9.06 21.62 -3.33
N ASP A 83 10.01 20.70 -3.49
CA ASP A 83 9.77 19.39 -4.08
C ASP A 83 8.70 18.63 -3.28
N ALA A 84 8.78 18.66 -1.94
CA ALA A 84 7.76 18.09 -1.08
C ALA A 84 6.36 18.69 -1.32
N LYS A 85 6.26 20.01 -1.51
CA LYS A 85 4.99 20.67 -1.83
C LYS A 85 4.47 20.27 -3.20
N CYS A 86 5.33 20.21 -4.20
CA CYS A 86 4.98 19.74 -5.55
C CYS A 86 4.47 18.29 -5.51
N MET A 87 5.10 17.42 -4.72
CA MET A 87 4.63 16.04 -4.53
C MET A 87 3.25 16.01 -3.85
N LYS A 88 3.01 16.82 -2.82
CA LYS A 88 1.68 16.92 -2.19
C LYS A 88 0.61 17.36 -3.19
N TYR A 89 0.93 18.37 -4.00
CA TYR A 89 0.03 18.87 -5.06
C TYR A 89 -0.29 17.78 -6.09
N LEU A 90 0.73 17.05 -6.56
CA LEU A 90 0.56 15.95 -7.50
C LEU A 90 -0.35 14.85 -6.95
N LEU A 91 -0.08 14.39 -5.72
CA LEU A 91 -0.85 13.32 -5.08
C LEU A 91 -2.32 13.71 -4.85
N THR A 92 -2.58 14.96 -4.48
CA THR A 92 -3.95 15.43 -4.22
C THR A 92 -4.73 15.62 -5.52
N ASN A 93 -4.14 16.28 -6.52
CA ASN A 93 -4.89 16.71 -7.71
C ASN A 93 -4.95 15.67 -8.82
N ARG A 94 -3.89 14.88 -9.02
CA ARG A 94 -3.83 13.89 -10.11
C ARG A 94 -4.16 12.49 -9.61
N PHE A 95 -3.70 12.15 -8.43
CA PHE A 95 -3.91 10.81 -7.87
C PHE A 95 -5.03 10.76 -6.84
N HIS A 96 -5.73 11.89 -6.59
CA HIS A 96 -6.90 11.97 -5.72
C HIS A 96 -6.67 11.33 -4.34
N PHE A 97 -5.51 11.58 -3.75
CA PHE A 97 -5.27 11.26 -2.34
C PHE A 97 -6.10 12.21 -1.48
N PRO A 98 -6.86 11.71 -0.48
CA PRO A 98 -7.45 12.57 0.54
C PRO A 98 -6.35 13.36 1.25
N GLU A 99 -6.52 14.67 1.43
CA GLU A 99 -5.48 15.48 2.05
C GLU A 99 -5.16 15.03 3.48
N SER A 100 -6.16 14.60 4.23
CA SER A 100 -6.02 14.03 5.59
C SER A 100 -5.19 12.73 5.64
N SER A 101 -4.97 12.08 4.49
CA SER A 101 -4.15 10.87 4.36
C SER A 101 -2.68 11.13 4.02
N ILE A 102 -2.30 12.41 3.85
CA ILE A 102 -0.95 12.82 3.47
C ILE A 102 -0.30 13.54 4.66
N VAL A 103 0.78 12.97 5.19
CA VAL A 103 1.60 13.61 6.23
C VAL A 103 2.84 14.21 5.58
N MET A 104 3.09 15.50 5.77
CA MET A 104 4.26 16.19 5.23
C MET A 104 5.21 16.61 6.36
N LEU A 105 6.40 16.00 6.39
CA LEU A 105 7.45 16.27 7.36
C LEU A 105 8.51 17.18 6.71
N THR A 106 8.49 18.46 7.05
CA THR A 106 9.50 19.42 6.60
C THR A 106 10.36 19.87 7.76
N GLY A 107 11.67 19.93 7.59
CA GLY A 107 12.62 20.38 8.61
C GLY A 107 12.51 21.88 8.90
N LYS A 108 11.47 22.28 9.63
CA LYS A 108 11.34 23.59 10.29
C LYS A 108 11.40 23.31 11.78
N THR A 109 12.60 23.37 12.34
CA THR A 109 12.87 23.38 13.78
C THR A 109 12.19 22.25 14.57
N ILE A 110 12.93 21.17 14.83
CA ILE A 110 12.60 20.30 15.97
C ILE A 110 12.71 21.20 17.22
N ARG A 111 11.60 21.48 17.90
CA ARG A 111 11.64 22.08 19.23
C ARG A 111 12.43 21.10 20.09
N LYS A 112 13.59 21.54 20.59
CA LYS A 112 14.26 20.85 21.68
C LYS A 112 13.54 21.33 22.93
N ASP A 113 12.71 20.46 23.48
CA ASP A 113 12.24 20.58 24.86
C ASP A 113 13.40 20.26 25.80
#